data_AF-A0A0S8D6Q9-F1
#
_entry.id   AF-A0A0S8D6Q9-F1
#
_cell.length_a   1.000
_cell.length_b   1.000
_cell.length_c   1.000
_cell.angle_alpha   90.00
_cell.angle_beta   90.00
_cell.angle_gamma   90.00
#
_symmetry.space_group_name_H-M   'P 1'
#
loop_
_entity.id
_entity.type
_entity.pdbx_description
1 polymer ?
#
loop_
_entity_poly.entity_id
_entity_poly.type
_entity_poly.pdbx_seq_one_letter_code
_entity_poly.pdbx_strand_id
1 'polypeptide(L)'
;MSLSTFAFAEDGIQSSLLKTGGALAAILGIMGMAVAGYFAGKSYDSYTGWERHNLGAGQFYKRKPFLKDQPTYGVTEETVRLKWEENWFNRLTTIRNLLYPPDGGEPKWAPSMGMETLPEPLKTFFVKQPERYKLTLKAFELMKQQTANWENFKVQFAVADAWSNAHASCYQDHNGEFDPNRFFPPEPKGPPEEWDFRGIRRDKPLPFKSPRHASQFIKKIAHTFGATLVGITKLNPDWCYQGFLRGVGFGSWDVPAHWEYAIVTVTPHEWDSFYVNPTYGTSYDAYSRERFMTGKLETFIQELGYPARSHVPPRFYDMVTPPVAIDAGLGEEGRHGLLITPELGANSRLAVVTTNLPMEVDKPVDLGIMDFCKKCKICADKCPSGAISHKDQMELVRGYKRWVIRDELCFHTWASVATSRARGCRICLAVCPYSRKNNWVHAISRYVDPRDPTGLAASLLLWGQKTLFKYPKANEFLPPPMGKNATYHEPPDWLRTDKWFDIPKTW
;
A
#
# COMPACT_ATOMS: atom_id res chain seq x y z
N MET A 1 -60.03 -36.40 51.61
CA MET A 1 -60.36 -36.34 50.17
C MET A 1 -59.90 -34.97 49.67
N SER A 2 -58.68 -34.85 49.16
CA SER A 2 -58.38 -34.90 47.72
C SER A 2 -59.23 -33.93 46.90
N LEU A 3 -58.63 -32.80 46.52
CA LEU A 3 -58.81 -32.18 45.20
C LEU A 3 -57.47 -31.57 44.80
N SER A 4 -56.70 -32.40 44.10
CA SER A 4 -55.58 -32.03 43.26
C SER A 4 -56.04 -31.30 41.99
N THR A 5 -55.04 -30.74 41.29
CA THR A 5 -55.03 -30.26 39.89
C THR A 5 -55.71 -28.92 39.57
N PHE A 6 -54.89 -27.87 39.41
CA PHE A 6 -54.50 -27.30 38.10
C PHE A 6 -53.17 -26.57 38.24
N ALA A 7 -52.08 -27.29 37.98
CA ALA A 7 -50.77 -26.70 37.72
C ALA A 7 -50.40 -27.14 36.30
N PHE A 8 -50.53 -26.26 35.30
CA PHE A 8 -49.79 -26.38 34.05
C PHE A 8 -49.66 -25.02 33.34
N ALA A 9 -48.40 -24.71 33.06
CA ALA A 9 -47.91 -24.06 31.83
C ALA A 9 -48.05 -22.54 31.66
N GLU A 10 -47.40 -21.74 32.51
CA GLU A 10 -47.05 -20.34 32.16
C GLU A 10 -45.54 -20.09 32.03
N ASP A 11 -44.69 -20.81 32.79
CA ASP A 11 -43.24 -20.56 32.79
C ASP A 11 -42.53 -20.96 31.48
N GLY A 12 -43.04 -21.98 30.79
CA GLY A 12 -42.45 -22.46 29.52
C GLY A 12 -42.71 -21.51 28.35
N ILE A 13 -43.90 -20.89 28.31
CA ILE A 13 -44.34 -20.04 27.21
C ILE A 13 -43.65 -18.67 27.29
N GLN A 14 -43.49 -18.09 28.49
CA GLN A 14 -42.78 -16.83 28.67
C GLN A 14 -41.28 -16.95 28.41
N SER A 15 -40.61 -18.03 28.87
CA SER A 15 -39.20 -18.28 28.54
C SER A 15 -39.00 -18.54 27.05
N SER A 16 -39.93 -19.24 26.41
CA SER A 16 -39.90 -19.47 24.95
C SER A 16 -40.09 -18.16 24.18
N LEU A 17 -41.10 -17.35 24.53
CA LEU A 17 -41.37 -16.03 23.94
C LEU A 17 -40.22 -15.05 24.11
N LEU A 18 -39.56 -15.04 25.28
CA LEU A 18 -38.38 -14.19 25.52
C LEU A 18 -37.16 -14.69 24.74
N LYS A 19 -36.98 -16.00 24.59
CA LYS A 19 -35.90 -16.59 23.77
C LYS A 19 -36.15 -16.38 22.28
N THR A 20 -37.37 -16.61 21.79
CA THR A 20 -37.73 -16.40 20.39
C THR A 20 -37.82 -14.92 20.06
N GLY A 21 -38.34 -14.09 20.96
CA GLY A 21 -38.40 -12.63 20.80
C GLY A 21 -37.01 -12.00 20.86
N GLY A 22 -36.14 -12.44 21.78
CA GLY A 22 -34.74 -12.03 21.83
C GLY A 22 -33.95 -12.49 20.61
N ALA A 23 -34.14 -13.72 20.16
CA ALA A 23 -33.53 -14.23 18.92
C ALA A 23 -34.05 -13.47 17.69
N LEU A 24 -35.34 -13.18 17.61
CA LEU A 24 -35.94 -12.42 16.50
C LEU A 24 -35.45 -10.97 16.50
N ALA A 25 -35.37 -10.31 17.66
CA ALA A 25 -34.81 -8.98 17.79
C ALA A 25 -33.32 -8.94 17.43
N ALA A 26 -32.55 -9.97 17.80
CA ALA A 26 -31.15 -10.12 17.39
C ALA A 26 -31.03 -10.32 15.87
N ILE A 27 -31.87 -11.17 15.27
CA ILE A 27 -31.91 -11.40 13.82
C ILE A 27 -32.29 -10.12 13.07
N LEU A 28 -33.34 -9.43 13.52
CA LEU A 28 -33.79 -8.16 12.93
C LEU A 28 -32.74 -7.06 13.11
N GLY A 29 -32.06 -7.01 14.26
CA GLY A 29 -30.94 -6.10 14.50
C GLY A 29 -29.75 -6.38 13.59
N ILE A 30 -29.38 -7.64 13.42
CA ILE A 30 -28.32 -8.07 12.50
C ILE A 30 -28.71 -7.74 11.04
N MET A 31 -29.95 -8.02 10.63
CA MET A 31 -30.43 -7.68 9.30
C MET A 31 -30.46 -6.16 9.08
N GLY A 32 -30.93 -5.38 10.07
CA GLY A 32 -30.93 -3.93 10.02
C GLY A 32 -29.52 -3.36 9.88
N MET A 33 -28.56 -3.87 10.65
CA MET A 33 -27.14 -3.51 10.51
C MET A 33 -26.54 -3.95 9.18
N ALA A 34 -26.90 -5.13 8.67
CA ALA A 34 -26.45 -5.62 7.37
C ALA A 34 -26.97 -4.75 6.22
N VAL A 35 -28.24 -4.37 6.27
CA VAL A 35 -28.88 -3.48 5.29
C VAL A 35 -28.30 -2.07 5.38
N ALA A 36 -28.16 -1.52 6.59
CA ALA A 36 -27.55 -0.22 6.79
C ALA A 36 -26.07 -0.21 6.35
N GLY A 37 -25.33 -1.29 6.64
CA GLY A 37 -23.97 -1.50 6.15
C GLY A 37 -23.89 -1.62 4.63
N TYR A 38 -24.87 -2.27 3.99
CA TYR A 38 -24.99 -2.36 2.54
C TYR A 38 -25.21 -1.00 1.88
N PHE A 39 -26.14 -0.20 2.40
CA PHE A 39 -26.40 1.15 1.88
C PHE A 39 -25.28 2.12 2.22
N ALA A 40 -24.71 2.07 3.42
CA ALA A 40 -23.54 2.86 3.78
C ALA A 40 -22.34 2.53 2.88
N GLY A 41 -22.09 1.25 2.61
CA GLY A 41 -21.02 0.82 1.70
C GLY A 41 -21.23 1.23 0.23
N LYS A 42 -22.44 1.64 -0.15
CA LYS A 42 -22.78 2.18 -1.49
C LYS A 42 -22.88 3.70 -1.54
N SER A 43 -23.11 4.35 -0.40
CA SER A 43 -23.32 5.79 -0.36
C SER A 43 -22.02 6.53 -0.63
N TYR A 44 -22.08 7.48 -1.56
CA TYR A 44 -21.05 8.50 -1.77
C TYR A 44 -20.75 9.11 -0.37
N ASP A 45 -21.74 9.64 0.33
CA ASP A 45 -21.62 10.36 1.62
C ASP A 45 -21.00 9.58 2.79
N SER A 46 -20.72 8.28 2.64
CA SER A 46 -19.88 7.52 3.56
C SER A 46 -18.38 7.80 3.41
N TYR A 47 -17.97 8.82 2.62
CA TYR A 47 -16.61 9.36 2.53
C TYR A 47 -16.05 9.70 3.86
N THR A 48 -14.81 9.29 4.05
CA THR A 48 -14.18 9.49 5.33
C THR A 48 -12.82 10.07 5.17
N GLY A 49 -12.61 11.06 6.02
CA GLY A 49 -11.30 11.53 6.39
C GLY A 49 -10.93 12.86 5.77
N TRP A 50 -11.76 13.47 4.92
CA TRP A 50 -11.53 14.84 4.50
C TRP A 50 -12.71 15.77 4.82
N GLU A 51 -12.98 15.93 6.11
CA GLU A 51 -13.61 17.16 6.58
C GLU A 51 -12.60 18.00 7.37
N ARG A 52 -12.20 19.12 6.75
CA ARG A 52 -12.04 20.50 7.27
C ARG A 52 -11.29 20.79 8.58
N HIS A 53 -10.74 19.81 9.29
CA HIS A 53 -9.91 20.07 10.47
C HIS A 53 -8.45 19.73 10.16
N ASN A 54 -7.62 20.78 10.15
CA ASN A 54 -6.19 20.82 9.81
C ASN A 54 -5.26 19.89 10.62
N LEU A 55 -5.75 18.88 11.35
CA LEU A 55 -4.98 18.11 12.33
C LEU A 55 -5.37 16.63 12.48
N GLY A 56 -6.08 16.02 11.52
CA GLY A 56 -6.34 14.57 11.56
C GLY A 56 -7.29 14.11 12.69
N ALA A 57 -8.10 15.02 13.24
CA ALA A 57 -8.95 14.76 14.42
C ALA A 57 -9.99 13.65 14.24
N GLY A 58 -10.37 13.33 13.01
CA GLY A 58 -11.42 12.34 12.70
C GLY A 58 -10.95 10.89 12.53
N GLN A 59 -9.67 10.57 12.75
CA GLN A 59 -9.11 9.24 12.46
C GLN A 59 -8.36 8.59 13.63
N PHE A 60 -8.62 8.96 14.89
CA PHE A 60 -7.84 8.39 16.00
C PHE A 60 -8.26 6.95 16.35
N TYR A 61 -7.45 5.98 15.92
CA TYR A 61 -7.41 4.65 16.53
C TYR A 61 -6.61 4.71 17.84
N LYS A 62 -7.17 4.23 18.95
CA LYS A 62 -6.47 4.20 20.23
C LYS A 62 -5.42 3.09 20.23
N ARG A 63 -4.19 3.42 19.80
CA ARG A 63 -3.05 2.47 19.66
C ARG A 63 -2.48 1.92 20.96
N LYS A 64 -2.56 2.69 22.07
CA LYS A 64 -1.93 2.34 23.36
C LYS A 64 -2.16 0.89 23.85
N PRO A 65 -3.37 0.30 23.75
CA PRO A 65 -3.61 -1.08 24.18
C PRO A 65 -2.95 -2.15 23.31
N PHE A 66 -2.50 -1.79 22.11
CA PHE A 66 -1.97 -2.70 21.09
C PHE A 66 -0.45 -2.62 20.94
N LEU A 67 0.21 -1.73 21.70
CA LEU A 67 1.65 -1.54 21.61
C LEU A 67 2.39 -2.82 22.03
N LYS A 68 3.43 -3.15 21.28
CA LYS A 68 4.37 -4.23 21.55
C LYS A 68 5.79 -3.68 21.57
N ASP A 69 6.70 -4.39 22.23
CA ASP A 69 8.12 -4.02 22.22
C ASP A 69 8.83 -4.49 20.95
N GLN A 70 8.24 -5.44 20.21
CA GLN A 70 8.77 -5.98 18.97
C GLN A 70 7.68 -6.01 17.88
N PRO A 71 8.05 -5.82 16.60
CA PRO A 71 7.16 -5.99 15.47
C PRO A 71 6.56 -7.39 15.37
N THR A 72 5.41 -7.50 14.70
CA THR A 72 4.66 -8.76 14.61
C THR A 72 5.16 -9.70 13.52
N TYR A 73 5.97 -9.21 12.57
CA TYR A 73 6.68 -10.09 11.66
C TYR A 73 7.67 -10.94 12.48
N GLY A 74 7.57 -12.27 12.38
CA GLY A 74 8.42 -13.16 13.16
C GLY A 74 9.87 -13.09 12.66
N VAL A 75 10.82 -13.00 13.59
CA VAL A 75 12.27 -12.90 13.33
C VAL A 75 12.97 -14.21 13.72
N THR A 76 13.96 -14.65 12.93
CA THR A 76 14.93 -15.69 13.32
C THR A 76 16.26 -15.06 13.73
N GLU A 77 17.12 -15.80 14.43
CA GLU A 77 18.38 -15.27 14.98
C GLU A 77 19.38 -14.73 13.93
N GLU A 78 19.27 -15.14 12.65
CA GLU A 78 20.06 -14.61 11.55
C GLU A 78 19.17 -13.88 10.53
N THR A 79 19.39 -12.57 10.36
CA THR A 79 18.73 -11.71 9.36
C THR A 79 19.75 -11.21 8.33
N VAL A 80 19.28 -10.90 7.12
CA VAL A 80 20.16 -10.43 6.03
C VAL A 80 19.52 -9.24 5.31
N ARG A 81 20.32 -8.21 5.02
CA ARG A 81 19.92 -7.05 4.22
C ARG A 81 19.44 -7.45 2.82
N LEU A 82 18.42 -6.74 2.35
CA LEU A 82 17.84 -6.91 1.02
C LEU A 82 18.80 -6.48 -0.09
N LYS A 83 18.98 -7.31 -1.12
CA LYS A 83 19.80 -6.94 -2.28
C LYS A 83 19.06 -6.04 -3.26
N TRP A 84 19.79 -5.16 -3.95
CA TRP A 84 19.22 -4.24 -4.94
C TRP A 84 18.42 -4.96 -6.03
N GLU A 85 18.92 -6.10 -6.52
CA GLU A 85 18.28 -6.90 -7.56
C GLU A 85 17.07 -7.68 -7.08
N GLU A 86 16.78 -7.74 -5.77
CA GLU A 86 15.54 -8.33 -5.27
C GLU A 86 14.33 -7.40 -5.51
N ASN A 87 14.57 -6.11 -5.77
CA ASN A 87 13.51 -5.19 -6.20
C ASN A 87 13.16 -5.42 -7.68
N TRP A 88 11.90 -5.75 -7.95
CA TRP A 88 11.38 -5.94 -9.31
C TRP A 88 11.62 -4.76 -10.24
N PHE A 89 11.35 -3.53 -9.80
CA PHE A 89 11.46 -2.34 -10.65
C PHE A 89 12.91 -2.02 -10.99
N ASN A 90 13.85 -2.39 -10.12
CA ASN A 90 15.28 -2.33 -10.39
C ASN A 90 15.65 -3.30 -11.53
N ARG A 91 15.25 -4.57 -11.43
CA ARG A 91 15.47 -5.57 -12.50
C ARG A 91 14.84 -5.13 -13.82
N LEU A 92 13.56 -4.76 -13.79
CA LEU A 92 12.78 -4.37 -14.96
C LEU A 92 13.41 -3.16 -15.66
N THR A 93 13.81 -2.15 -14.90
CA THR A 93 14.45 -0.95 -15.46
C THR A 93 15.77 -1.28 -16.15
N THR A 94 16.62 -2.11 -15.52
CA THR A 94 17.91 -2.48 -16.11
C THR A 94 17.72 -3.28 -17.38
N ILE A 95 16.84 -4.30 -17.38
CA ILE A 95 16.55 -5.06 -18.61
C ILE A 95 15.99 -4.15 -19.70
N ARG A 96 15.04 -3.24 -19.36
CA ARG A 96 14.49 -2.27 -20.30
C ARG A 96 15.59 -1.39 -20.91
N ASN A 97 16.52 -0.88 -20.09
CA ASN A 97 17.60 -0.01 -20.56
C ASN A 97 18.67 -0.77 -21.37
N LEU A 98 18.79 -2.09 -21.21
CA LEU A 98 19.65 -2.91 -22.05
C LEU A 98 18.99 -3.19 -23.41
N LEU A 99 17.67 -3.41 -23.43
CA LEU A 99 16.89 -3.60 -24.65
C LEU A 99 16.71 -2.30 -25.45
N TYR A 100 16.50 -1.19 -24.74
CA TYR A 100 16.21 0.14 -25.28
C TYR A 100 17.09 1.16 -24.54
N PRO A 101 18.35 1.34 -24.97
CA PRO A 101 19.25 2.30 -24.37
C PRO A 101 18.66 3.72 -24.35
N PRO A 102 18.70 4.44 -23.20
CA PRO A 102 18.15 5.79 -23.11
C PRO A 102 18.82 6.83 -24.02
N ASP A 103 20.04 6.56 -24.49
CA ASP A 103 20.80 7.37 -25.44
C ASP A 103 20.39 7.10 -26.91
N GLY A 104 19.42 6.19 -27.14
CA GLY A 104 18.97 5.80 -28.47
C GLY A 104 19.95 4.88 -29.22
N GLY A 105 20.98 4.37 -28.53
CA GLY A 105 21.96 3.44 -29.11
C GLY A 105 21.40 2.03 -29.37
N GLU A 106 22.22 1.19 -29.98
CA GLU A 106 21.90 -0.22 -30.25
C GLU A 106 21.65 -1.02 -28.97
N PRO A 107 20.70 -1.98 -28.97
CA PRO A 107 20.44 -2.84 -27.83
C PRO A 107 21.72 -3.50 -27.31
N LYS A 108 22.00 -3.32 -26.01
CA LYS A 108 23.16 -3.92 -25.33
C LYS A 108 22.91 -5.38 -24.94
N TRP A 109 21.65 -5.82 -24.99
CA TRP A 109 21.24 -7.19 -24.76
C TRP A 109 19.88 -7.47 -25.43
N ALA A 110 19.63 -8.71 -25.82
CA ALA A 110 18.34 -9.18 -26.35
C ALA A 110 17.97 -10.57 -25.77
N PRO A 111 16.68 -10.94 -25.71
CA PRO A 111 16.26 -12.22 -25.12
C PRO A 111 16.88 -13.45 -25.80
N SER A 112 17.20 -13.35 -27.09
CA SER A 112 17.88 -14.40 -27.87
C SER A 112 19.31 -14.66 -27.40
N MET A 113 19.96 -13.71 -26.73
CA MET A 113 21.31 -13.87 -26.15
C MET A 113 21.30 -14.70 -24.86
N GLY A 114 20.13 -14.98 -24.29
CA GLY A 114 19.97 -15.78 -23.07
C GLY A 114 20.32 -15.03 -21.78
N MET A 115 19.84 -15.55 -20.65
CA MET A 115 20.03 -14.93 -19.33
C MET A 115 21.50 -14.94 -18.85
N GLU A 116 22.34 -15.83 -19.38
CA GLU A 116 23.75 -15.97 -19.00
C GLU A 116 24.67 -14.83 -19.44
N THR A 117 24.17 -14.01 -20.38
CA THR A 117 24.86 -12.85 -20.94
C THR A 117 24.41 -11.54 -20.31
N LEU A 118 23.47 -11.59 -19.37
CA LEU A 118 23.08 -10.41 -18.60
C LEU A 118 24.26 -9.89 -17.77
N PRO A 119 24.35 -8.58 -17.50
CA PRO A 119 25.32 -8.05 -16.57
C PRO A 119 25.00 -8.48 -15.13
N GLU A 120 26.03 -8.56 -14.29
CA GLU A 120 25.82 -8.69 -12.84
C GLU A 120 25.14 -7.43 -12.27
N PRO A 121 24.29 -7.55 -11.23
CA PRO A 121 23.94 -8.79 -10.50
C PRO A 121 22.79 -9.62 -11.13
N LEU A 122 22.23 -9.19 -12.28
CA LEU A 122 21.04 -9.82 -12.86
C LEU A 122 21.29 -11.24 -13.36
N LYS A 123 22.47 -11.49 -13.94
CA LYS A 123 22.88 -12.84 -14.33
C LYS A 123 22.78 -13.80 -13.14
N THR A 124 23.52 -13.55 -12.06
CA THR A 124 23.49 -14.41 -10.87
C THR A 124 22.07 -14.62 -10.34
N PHE A 125 21.24 -13.57 -10.34
CA PHE A 125 19.86 -13.65 -9.88
C PHE A 125 18.99 -14.60 -10.73
N PHE A 126 19.01 -14.44 -12.05
CA PHE A 126 18.14 -15.21 -12.96
C PHE A 126 18.63 -16.63 -13.19
N VAL A 127 19.95 -16.86 -13.19
CA VAL A 127 20.52 -18.21 -13.27
C VAL A 127 20.06 -19.09 -12.11
N LYS A 128 19.99 -18.51 -10.90
CA LYS A 128 19.46 -19.20 -9.71
C LYS A 128 17.93 -19.37 -9.75
N GLN A 129 17.23 -18.59 -10.55
CA GLN A 129 15.76 -18.54 -10.61
C GLN A 129 15.24 -18.44 -12.05
N PRO A 130 15.49 -19.45 -12.91
CA PRO A 130 15.18 -19.39 -14.34
C PRO A 130 13.68 -19.16 -14.64
N GLU A 131 12.79 -19.64 -13.77
CA GLU A 131 11.35 -19.40 -13.94
C GLU A 131 10.99 -17.92 -13.81
N ARG A 132 11.67 -17.16 -12.95
CA ARG A 132 11.43 -15.71 -12.82
C ARG A 132 11.89 -14.95 -14.06
N TYR A 133 12.93 -15.43 -14.74
CA TYR A 133 13.35 -14.88 -16.03
C TYR A 133 12.26 -15.04 -17.10
N LYS A 134 11.64 -16.22 -17.21
CA LYS A 134 10.53 -16.45 -18.13
C LYS A 134 9.34 -15.53 -17.84
N LEU A 135 8.97 -15.38 -16.57
CA LEU A 135 7.91 -14.45 -16.16
C LEU A 135 8.27 -13.00 -16.48
N THR A 136 9.54 -12.63 -16.35
CA THR A 136 10.03 -11.29 -16.71
C THR A 136 9.88 -11.03 -18.20
N LEU A 137 10.26 -11.97 -19.07
CA LEU A 137 10.08 -11.83 -20.52
C LEU A 137 8.58 -11.73 -20.90
N LYS A 138 7.73 -12.51 -20.24
CA LYS A 138 6.26 -12.43 -20.45
C LYS A 138 5.72 -11.05 -20.11
N ALA A 139 6.27 -10.36 -19.10
CA ALA A 139 5.86 -9.00 -18.77
C ALA A 139 6.12 -8.02 -19.94
N PHE A 140 7.25 -8.14 -20.65
CA PHE A 140 7.54 -7.31 -21.82
C PHE A 140 6.58 -7.57 -22.98
N GLU A 141 6.22 -8.84 -23.21
CA GLU A 141 5.21 -9.21 -24.21
C GLU A 141 3.85 -8.58 -23.87
N LEU A 142 3.42 -8.70 -22.61
CA LEU A 142 2.16 -8.11 -22.13
C LEU A 142 2.16 -6.59 -22.26
N MET A 143 3.25 -5.91 -21.91
CA MET A 143 3.35 -4.45 -22.08
C MET A 143 3.17 -4.02 -23.54
N LYS A 144 3.75 -4.76 -24.50
CA LYS A 144 3.55 -4.50 -25.93
C LYS A 144 2.08 -4.69 -26.34
N GLN A 145 1.44 -5.74 -25.84
CA GLN A 145 0.02 -6.00 -26.07
C GLN A 145 -0.88 -4.92 -25.47
N GLN A 146 -0.60 -4.47 -24.24
CA GLN A 146 -1.31 -3.36 -23.60
C GLN A 146 -1.22 -2.08 -24.42
N THR A 147 -0.03 -1.70 -24.88
CA THR A 147 0.14 -0.52 -25.74
C THR A 147 -0.69 -0.62 -27.01
N ALA A 148 -0.70 -1.79 -27.68
CA ALA A 148 -1.51 -2.00 -28.87
C ALA A 148 -3.02 -1.96 -28.57
N ASN A 149 -3.44 -2.53 -27.44
CA ASN A 149 -4.84 -2.59 -27.02
C ASN A 149 -5.38 -1.22 -26.56
N TRP A 150 -4.52 -0.32 -26.10
CA TRP A 150 -4.91 1.00 -25.61
C TRP A 150 -5.70 1.80 -26.65
N GLU A 151 -5.42 1.62 -27.94
CA GLU A 151 -6.16 2.27 -29.03
C GLU A 151 -7.67 2.02 -28.98
N ASN A 152 -8.09 0.84 -28.48
CA ASN A 152 -9.50 0.47 -28.33
C ASN A 152 -10.17 1.10 -27.10
N PHE A 153 -9.37 1.55 -26.12
CA PHE A 153 -9.86 1.99 -24.80
C PHE A 153 -9.57 3.46 -24.49
N LYS A 154 -8.73 4.13 -25.28
CA LYS A 154 -8.25 5.49 -25.02
C LYS A 154 -9.36 6.53 -24.92
N VAL A 155 -10.46 6.33 -25.64
CA VAL A 155 -11.66 7.19 -25.55
C VAL A 155 -12.48 6.84 -24.32
N GLN A 156 -12.73 5.55 -24.06
CA GLN A 156 -13.47 5.09 -22.89
C GLN A 156 -12.87 5.60 -21.58
N PHE A 157 -11.55 5.48 -21.41
CA PHE A 157 -10.83 5.84 -20.18
C PHE A 157 -10.06 7.15 -20.27
N ALA A 158 -10.45 8.07 -21.18
CA ALA A 158 -9.73 9.33 -21.38
C ALA A 158 -9.61 10.16 -20.10
N VAL A 159 -10.70 10.29 -19.33
CA VAL A 159 -10.69 11.05 -18.06
C VAL A 159 -9.77 10.40 -17.02
N ALA A 160 -9.82 9.07 -16.88
CA ALA A 160 -8.96 8.34 -15.97
C ALA A 160 -7.48 8.47 -16.33
N ASP A 161 -7.15 8.40 -17.61
CA ASP A 161 -5.77 8.55 -18.06
C ASP A 161 -5.27 9.99 -17.87
N ALA A 162 -6.11 10.99 -18.18
CA ALA A 162 -5.82 12.41 -17.93
C ALA A 162 -5.57 12.67 -16.44
N TRP A 163 -6.42 12.16 -15.55
CA TRP A 163 -6.24 12.22 -14.10
C TRP A 163 -4.91 11.64 -13.65
N SER A 164 -4.59 10.43 -14.12
CA SER A 164 -3.33 9.77 -13.79
C SER A 164 -2.11 10.53 -14.34
N ASN A 165 -2.17 11.03 -15.58
CA ASN A 165 -1.10 11.82 -16.20
C ASN A 165 -0.87 13.15 -15.47
N ALA A 166 -1.94 13.82 -15.03
CA ALA A 166 -1.84 15.07 -14.27
C ALA A 166 -1.06 14.87 -12.98
N HIS A 167 -1.34 13.80 -12.23
CA HIS A 167 -0.59 13.46 -11.02
C HIS A 167 0.85 13.01 -11.30
N ALA A 168 1.07 12.29 -12.40
CA ALA A 168 2.40 11.84 -12.80
C ALA A 168 3.30 12.95 -13.36
N SER A 169 2.74 14.13 -13.71
CA SER A 169 3.47 15.24 -14.36
C SER A 169 4.63 15.81 -13.55
N CYS A 170 4.60 15.66 -12.22
CA CYS A 170 5.71 16.02 -11.33
C CYS A 170 6.88 15.02 -11.36
N TYR A 171 6.73 13.91 -12.09
CA TYR A 171 7.77 12.91 -12.30
C TYR A 171 8.15 12.74 -13.77
N GLN A 172 7.22 12.99 -14.67
CA GLN A 172 7.31 12.58 -16.06
C GLN A 172 7.22 13.77 -17.01
N ASP A 173 7.85 13.61 -18.17
CA ASP A 173 7.69 14.51 -19.31
C ASP A 173 6.33 14.28 -20.03
N HIS A 174 6.11 14.99 -21.14
CA HIS A 174 4.88 14.86 -21.93
C HIS A 174 4.74 13.49 -22.61
N ASN A 175 5.85 12.77 -22.81
CA ASN A 175 5.89 11.41 -23.34
C ASN A 175 5.70 10.37 -22.24
N GLY A 176 5.62 10.80 -20.98
CA GLY A 176 5.44 9.95 -19.82
C GLY A 176 6.69 9.22 -19.35
N GLU A 177 7.86 9.60 -19.87
CA GLU A 177 9.13 9.13 -19.37
C GLU A 177 9.54 9.96 -18.16
N PHE A 178 10.27 9.34 -17.22
CA PHE A 178 10.73 10.05 -16.02
C PHE A 178 11.72 11.16 -16.40
N ASP A 179 11.50 12.37 -15.89
CA ASP A 179 12.34 13.54 -16.13
C ASP A 179 12.99 14.00 -14.81
N PRO A 180 14.30 13.73 -14.60
CA PRO A 180 15.02 14.12 -13.40
C PRO A 180 14.98 15.62 -13.08
N ASN A 181 14.74 16.48 -14.08
CA ASN A 181 14.69 17.93 -13.86
C ASN A 181 13.40 18.39 -13.18
N ARG A 182 12.36 17.54 -13.14
CA ARG A 182 11.06 17.86 -12.50
C ARG A 182 11.00 17.44 -11.03
N PHE A 183 12.03 16.76 -10.56
CA PHE A 183 12.05 16.13 -9.25
C PHE A 183 12.28 17.13 -8.11
N PHE A 184 11.37 17.12 -7.13
CA PHE A 184 11.52 17.83 -5.86
C PHE A 184 11.40 16.86 -4.67
N PRO A 185 12.37 16.73 -3.74
CA PRO A 185 13.71 17.27 -3.87
C PRO A 185 14.42 16.61 -5.06
N PRO A 186 15.48 17.24 -5.60
CA PRO A 186 16.24 16.68 -6.71
C PRO A 186 16.86 15.33 -6.32
N GLU A 187 17.14 14.51 -7.33
CA GLU A 187 17.90 13.29 -7.10
C GLU A 187 19.27 13.56 -6.48
N PRO A 188 19.70 12.74 -5.50
CA PRO A 188 21.04 12.81 -4.95
C PRO A 188 22.14 12.73 -5.99
N LYS A 189 23.15 13.59 -5.84
CA LYS A 189 24.40 13.56 -6.62
C LYS A 189 25.56 13.40 -5.63
N GLY A 190 26.15 12.22 -5.58
CA GLY A 190 27.22 11.89 -4.64
C GLY A 190 26.75 11.13 -3.39
N PRO A 191 27.70 10.83 -2.47
CA PRO A 191 27.46 10.02 -1.29
C PRO A 191 26.53 10.71 -0.27
N PRO A 192 25.73 9.97 0.51
CA PRO A 192 24.87 10.51 1.57
C PRO A 192 25.60 11.39 2.59
N GLU A 193 26.86 11.09 2.88
CA GLU A 193 27.73 11.82 3.80
C GLU A 193 27.99 13.27 3.35
N GLU A 194 27.83 13.56 2.06
CA GLU A 194 27.91 14.90 1.50
C GLU A 194 26.51 15.43 1.16
N TRP A 195 25.72 14.64 0.42
CA TRP A 195 24.45 15.09 -0.13
C TRP A 195 23.41 15.39 0.95
N ASP A 196 23.34 14.58 2.00
CA ASP A 196 22.29 14.73 3.02
C ASP A 196 22.58 15.94 3.95
N PHE A 197 23.81 16.47 3.91
CA PHE A 197 24.28 17.64 4.67
C PHE A 197 24.22 18.94 3.87
N ARG A 198 24.06 18.89 2.54
CA ARG A 198 24.13 20.05 1.63
C ARG A 198 23.22 21.23 1.99
N GLY A 199 22.08 20.95 2.64
CA GLY A 199 21.06 21.95 3.00
C GLY A 199 21.25 22.55 4.38
N ILE A 200 22.27 22.13 5.14
CA ILE A 200 22.52 22.61 6.49
C ILE A 200 23.24 23.96 6.42
N ARG A 201 22.51 25.03 6.78
CA ARG A 201 23.05 26.40 6.81
C ARG A 201 23.52 26.86 8.18
N ARG A 202 23.35 26.02 9.20
CA ARG A 202 23.70 26.35 10.58
C ARG A 202 25.04 25.70 10.93
N ASP A 203 25.88 26.44 11.64
CA ASP A 203 27.16 25.89 12.14
C ASP A 203 26.94 24.75 13.14
N LYS A 204 25.82 24.78 13.88
CA LYS A 204 25.45 23.75 14.86
C LYS A 204 23.94 23.44 14.80
N PRO A 205 23.55 22.16 14.99
CA PRO A 205 22.15 21.78 15.12
C PRO A 205 21.46 22.50 16.29
N LEU A 206 20.18 22.87 16.11
CA LEU A 206 19.38 23.45 17.19
C LEU A 206 18.96 22.37 18.18
N PRO A 207 19.38 22.46 19.46
CA PRO A 207 19.04 21.43 20.43
C PRO A 207 17.55 21.48 20.77
N PHE A 208 16.88 20.34 20.68
CA PHE A 208 15.54 20.16 21.23
C PHE A 208 15.59 19.98 22.75
N LYS A 209 14.52 20.42 23.43
CA LYS A 209 14.37 20.27 24.89
C LYS A 209 14.49 18.82 25.37
N SER A 210 14.04 17.87 24.54
CA SER A 210 14.17 16.43 24.75
C SER A 210 13.83 15.68 23.46
N PRO A 211 14.22 14.39 23.31
CA PRO A 211 13.80 13.57 22.18
C PRO A 211 12.28 13.45 22.03
N ARG A 212 11.53 13.44 23.14
CA ARG A 212 10.06 13.45 23.13
C ARG A 212 9.49 14.76 22.57
N HIS A 213 10.09 15.89 22.92
CA HIS A 213 9.66 17.17 22.37
C HIS A 213 9.98 17.25 20.87
N ALA A 214 11.13 16.72 20.44
CA ALA A 214 11.50 16.62 19.04
C ALA A 214 10.50 15.77 18.24
N SER A 215 10.16 14.56 18.71
CA SER A 215 9.22 13.68 18.01
C SER A 215 7.82 14.30 17.88
N GLN A 216 7.30 14.94 18.94
CA GLN A 216 6.03 15.66 18.90
C GLN A 216 6.04 16.83 17.91
N PHE A 217 7.13 17.61 17.89
CA PHE A 217 7.27 18.74 16.98
C PHE A 217 7.36 18.28 15.53
N ILE A 218 8.22 17.31 15.23
CA ILE A 218 8.41 16.78 13.88
C ILE A 218 7.13 16.15 13.34
N LYS A 219 6.37 15.39 14.15
CA LYS A 219 5.05 14.87 13.76
C LYS A 219 4.09 16.00 13.40
N LYS A 220 4.03 17.07 14.20
CA LYS A 220 3.19 18.24 13.91
C LYS A 220 3.56 18.91 12.58
N ILE A 221 4.86 19.05 12.29
CA ILE A 221 5.35 19.61 11.03
C ILE A 221 4.98 18.72 9.85
N ALA A 222 5.23 17.41 9.94
CA ALA A 222 4.88 16.45 8.90
C ALA A 222 3.38 16.44 8.57
N HIS A 223 2.50 16.51 9.58
CA HIS A 223 1.06 16.68 9.36
C HIS A 223 0.71 18.01 8.68
N THR A 224 1.36 19.11 9.07
CA THR A 224 1.17 20.43 8.43
C THR A 224 1.57 20.40 6.95
N PHE A 225 2.54 19.57 6.58
CA PHE A 225 2.94 19.35 5.18
C PHE A 225 2.03 18.37 4.41
N GLY A 226 1.05 17.74 5.06
CA GLY A 226 0.03 16.93 4.42
C GLY A 226 0.04 15.44 4.76
N ALA A 227 0.90 15.00 5.69
CA ALA A 227 0.91 13.59 6.12
C ALA A 227 -0.41 13.23 6.80
N THR A 228 -1.00 12.09 6.43
CA THR A 228 -2.20 11.59 7.09
C THR A 228 -1.84 10.85 8.38
N LEU A 229 -0.82 10.00 8.35
CA LEU A 229 -0.22 9.37 9.53
C LEU A 229 1.29 9.63 9.55
N VAL A 230 1.86 9.71 10.75
CA VAL A 230 3.31 9.87 10.95
C VAL A 230 3.77 8.95 12.07
N GLY A 231 4.79 8.14 11.80
CA GLY A 231 5.46 7.29 12.78
C GLY A 231 6.95 7.55 12.78
N ILE A 232 7.62 7.32 13.91
CA ILE A 232 9.06 7.51 14.06
C ILE A 232 9.66 6.23 14.64
N THR A 233 10.72 5.72 14.04
CA THR A 233 11.46 4.55 14.54
C THR A 233 12.97 4.74 14.43
N LYS A 234 13.74 3.91 15.13
CA LYS A 234 15.16 3.71 14.80
C LYS A 234 15.22 2.93 13.49
N LEU A 235 16.10 3.33 12.58
CA LEU A 235 16.24 2.64 11.31
C LEU A 235 16.86 1.26 11.55
N ASN A 236 16.11 0.20 11.26
CA ASN A 236 16.67 -1.13 11.14
C ASN A 236 17.42 -1.25 9.79
N PRO A 237 18.73 -1.53 9.79
CA PRO A 237 19.54 -1.60 8.57
C PRO A 237 19.10 -2.70 7.60
N ASP A 238 18.39 -3.74 8.06
CA ASP A 238 17.90 -4.85 7.22
C ASP A 238 16.92 -4.39 6.13
N TRP A 239 16.29 -3.23 6.33
CA TRP A 239 15.38 -2.62 5.37
C TRP A 239 16.06 -1.82 4.27
N CYS A 240 17.35 -1.50 4.43
CA CYS A 240 18.14 -0.78 3.45
C CYS A 240 18.72 -1.73 2.40
N TYR A 241 18.63 -1.33 1.12
CA TYR A 241 19.23 -2.07 0.03
C TYR A 241 20.75 -2.19 0.20
N GLN A 242 21.31 -3.32 -0.23
CA GLN A 242 22.74 -3.51 -0.46
C GLN A 242 23.02 -3.65 -1.97
N GLY A 243 24.26 -3.41 -2.39
CA GLY A 243 24.70 -3.54 -3.79
C GLY A 243 24.52 -2.28 -4.64
N PHE A 244 23.81 -1.27 -4.14
CA PHE A 244 23.57 0.00 -4.83
C PHE A 244 23.19 1.09 -3.83
N LEU A 245 23.64 2.32 -4.06
CA LEU A 245 23.28 3.49 -3.26
C LEU A 245 22.91 4.67 -4.18
N ARG A 246 21.73 5.26 -3.98
CA ARG A 246 21.25 6.37 -4.84
C ARG A 246 22.18 7.57 -4.76
N GLY A 247 22.50 8.13 -5.92
CA GLY A 247 23.46 9.21 -6.09
C GLY A 247 24.92 8.76 -6.21
N VAL A 248 25.21 7.48 -5.94
CA VAL A 248 26.56 6.90 -6.05
C VAL A 248 26.61 5.82 -7.13
N GLY A 249 25.72 4.81 -7.06
CA GLY A 249 25.67 3.70 -8.01
C GLY A 249 25.93 2.34 -7.37
N PHE A 250 26.28 1.36 -8.20
CA PHE A 250 26.58 -0.01 -7.77
C PHE A 250 27.87 -0.09 -6.95
N GLY A 251 27.85 -0.88 -5.89
CA GLY A 251 29.00 -1.05 -4.99
C GLY A 251 28.62 -1.75 -3.68
N SER A 252 29.61 -1.95 -2.82
CA SER A 252 29.40 -2.43 -1.45
C SER A 252 29.31 -1.23 -0.53
N TRP A 253 28.12 -0.97 0.02
CA TRP A 253 27.84 0.20 0.83
C TRP A 253 27.23 -0.20 2.17
N ASP A 254 27.80 0.34 3.24
CA ASP A 254 27.17 0.32 4.55
C ASP A 254 25.95 1.25 4.58
N VAL A 255 25.08 1.04 5.57
CA VAL A 255 24.00 2.01 5.81
C VAL A 255 24.66 3.29 6.36
N PRO A 256 24.40 4.47 5.77
CA PRO A 256 25.01 5.71 6.23
C PRO A 256 24.80 5.94 7.72
N ALA A 257 25.86 6.26 8.44
CA ALA A 257 25.85 6.30 9.91
C ALA A 257 24.84 7.31 10.47
N HIS A 258 24.58 8.40 9.75
CA HIS A 258 23.60 9.42 10.14
C HIS A 258 22.15 9.04 9.84
N TRP A 259 21.87 7.91 9.20
CA TRP A 259 20.51 7.40 9.05
C TRP A 259 20.06 6.65 10.31
N GLU A 260 20.08 7.32 11.45
CA GLU A 260 19.76 6.67 12.74
C GLU A 260 18.26 6.52 12.97
N TYR A 261 17.47 7.52 12.58
CA TYR A 261 16.03 7.57 12.75
C TYR A 261 15.35 7.59 11.39
N ALA A 262 14.18 6.97 11.31
CA ALA A 262 13.30 7.00 10.16
C ALA A 262 11.97 7.63 10.57
N ILE A 263 11.60 8.74 9.90
CA ILE A 263 10.29 9.36 10.01
C ILE A 263 9.45 8.84 8.85
N VAL A 264 8.46 8.00 9.16
CA VAL A 264 7.56 7.41 8.18
C VAL A 264 6.32 8.26 8.07
N THR A 265 5.93 8.55 6.84
CA THR A 265 4.72 9.31 6.52
C THR A 265 3.79 8.43 5.69
N VAL A 266 2.48 8.56 5.92
CA VAL A 266 1.47 7.78 5.21
C VAL A 266 0.48 8.71 4.53
N THR A 267 0.23 8.46 3.25
CA THR A 267 -0.77 9.18 2.46
C THR A 267 -1.70 8.19 1.75
N PRO A 268 -3.03 8.30 1.89
CA PRO A 268 -3.94 7.46 1.12
C PRO A 268 -4.01 7.93 -0.34
N HIS A 269 -4.32 7.00 -1.24
CA HIS A 269 -4.86 7.35 -2.55
C HIS A 269 -6.19 8.07 -2.39
N GLU A 270 -6.62 8.75 -3.44
CA GLU A 270 -7.99 9.21 -3.56
C GLU A 270 -8.93 7.99 -3.59
N TRP A 271 -9.84 7.95 -2.63
CA TRP A 271 -10.77 6.87 -2.36
C TRP A 271 -11.65 6.49 -3.54
N ASP A 272 -12.17 7.46 -4.30
CA ASP A 272 -13.03 7.19 -5.45
C ASP A 272 -12.28 6.39 -6.49
N SER A 273 -11.20 6.97 -7.02
CA SER A 273 -10.36 6.32 -8.02
C SER A 273 -9.76 5.01 -7.51
N PHE A 274 -9.47 4.92 -6.21
CA PHE A 274 -8.93 3.74 -5.57
C PHE A 274 -9.88 2.54 -5.60
N TYR A 275 -11.18 2.76 -5.40
CA TYR A 275 -12.16 1.67 -5.41
C TYR A 275 -12.56 1.20 -6.80
N VAL A 276 -12.20 1.95 -7.84
CA VAL A 276 -12.47 1.58 -9.23
C VAL A 276 -11.21 1.11 -9.98
N ASN A 277 -10.27 0.57 -9.22
CA ASN A 277 -9.12 -0.16 -9.74
C ASN A 277 -9.55 -1.46 -10.46
N PRO A 278 -8.77 -1.91 -11.46
CA PRO A 278 -7.42 -1.43 -11.79
C PRO A 278 -7.37 -0.25 -12.76
N THR A 279 -8.46 0.03 -13.49
CA THR A 279 -8.42 0.89 -14.68
C THR A 279 -8.47 2.38 -14.38
N TYR A 280 -9.24 2.79 -13.37
CA TYR A 280 -9.48 4.22 -13.10
C TYR A 280 -8.58 4.80 -11.99
N GLY A 281 -8.01 3.94 -11.15
CA GLY A 281 -7.14 4.36 -10.05
C GLY A 281 -5.70 4.58 -10.48
N THR A 282 -4.99 5.44 -9.76
CA THR A 282 -3.56 5.69 -9.95
C THR A 282 -2.84 5.60 -8.62
N SER A 283 -1.51 5.40 -8.63
CA SER A 283 -0.68 5.56 -7.41
C SER A 283 -0.01 6.93 -7.36
N TYR A 284 0.02 7.66 -8.48
CA TYR A 284 0.74 8.93 -8.61
C TYR A 284 0.09 10.06 -7.83
N ASP A 285 -1.20 9.96 -7.53
CA ASP A 285 -1.93 10.92 -6.71
C ASP A 285 -1.38 11.00 -5.28
N ALA A 286 -1.08 9.85 -4.67
CA ALA A 286 -0.46 9.78 -3.37
C ALA A 286 1.06 9.98 -3.45
N TYR A 287 1.76 9.40 -4.45
CA TYR A 287 3.20 9.60 -4.58
C TYR A 287 3.58 11.08 -4.75
N SER A 288 2.89 11.82 -5.62
CA SER A 288 3.15 13.24 -5.84
C SER A 288 3.02 14.05 -4.54
N ARG A 289 1.97 13.79 -3.75
CA ARG A 289 1.76 14.40 -2.43
C ARG A 289 2.88 14.04 -1.46
N GLU A 290 3.25 12.77 -1.38
CA GLU A 290 4.32 12.31 -0.50
C GLU A 290 5.64 12.99 -0.82
N ARG A 291 5.95 13.07 -2.12
CA ARG A 291 7.19 13.67 -2.60
C ARG A 291 7.35 15.12 -2.18
N PHE A 292 6.33 15.95 -2.37
CA PHE A 292 6.38 17.34 -1.92
C PHE A 292 6.48 17.46 -0.40
N MET A 293 5.74 16.61 0.32
CA MET A 293 5.71 16.62 1.77
C MET A 293 7.05 16.20 2.39
N THR A 294 7.63 15.08 1.96
CA THR A 294 8.93 14.62 2.48
C THR A 294 10.08 15.47 1.99
N GLY A 295 9.99 16.07 0.80
CA GLY A 295 10.96 17.06 0.33
C GLY A 295 10.99 18.29 1.24
N LYS A 296 9.81 18.82 1.59
CA LYS A 296 9.70 19.91 2.57
C LYS A 296 10.23 19.50 3.94
N LEU A 297 9.95 18.28 4.38
CA LEU A 297 10.43 17.76 5.66
C LEU A 297 11.95 17.58 5.69
N GLU A 298 12.56 17.07 4.60
CA GLU A 298 14.02 16.99 4.44
C GLU A 298 14.66 18.37 4.60
N THR A 299 14.21 19.36 3.81
CA THR A 299 14.73 20.73 3.90
C THR A 299 14.49 21.35 5.28
N PHE A 300 13.32 21.12 5.88
CA PHE A 300 13.01 21.65 7.21
C PHE A 300 13.97 21.13 8.29
N ILE A 301 14.28 19.82 8.27
CA ILE A 301 15.21 19.21 9.23
C ILE A 301 16.65 19.72 9.00
N GLN A 302 17.05 19.89 7.73
CA GLN A 302 18.34 20.49 7.36
C GLN A 302 18.47 21.95 7.84
N GLU A 303 17.42 22.76 7.73
CA GLU A 303 17.40 24.14 8.24
C GLU A 303 17.46 24.21 9.78
N LEU A 304 17.07 23.14 10.48
CA LEU A 304 17.31 22.99 11.94
C LEU A 304 18.75 22.54 12.27
N GLY A 305 19.54 22.21 11.24
CA GLY A 305 20.94 21.83 11.34
C GLY A 305 21.21 20.33 11.44
N TYR A 306 20.26 19.48 11.05
CA TYR A 306 20.42 18.02 11.06
C TYR A 306 20.44 17.46 9.63
N PRO A 307 21.31 16.50 9.28
CA PRO A 307 21.25 15.83 7.98
C PRO A 307 19.93 15.10 7.81
N ALA A 308 19.39 15.14 6.60
CA ALA A 308 18.16 14.45 6.26
C ALA A 308 18.14 14.00 4.80
N ARG A 309 17.42 12.89 4.54
CA ARG A 309 17.20 12.37 3.19
C ARG A 309 15.81 11.78 3.04
N SER A 310 15.09 12.24 2.04
CA SER A 310 13.79 11.68 1.67
C SER A 310 13.91 10.44 0.79
N HIS A 311 13.08 9.45 1.08
CA HIS A 311 12.93 8.16 0.38
C HIS A 311 11.48 7.99 -0.01
N VAL A 312 11.17 8.15 -1.28
CA VAL A 312 9.80 8.19 -1.81
C VAL A 312 9.71 7.25 -2.99
N PRO A 313 8.71 6.35 -3.09
CA PRO A 313 8.46 5.59 -4.32
C PRO A 313 7.80 6.47 -5.41
N PRO A 314 7.64 6.00 -6.67
CA PRO A 314 7.91 4.66 -7.20
C PRO A 314 9.37 4.42 -7.60
N ARG A 315 10.16 5.49 -7.67
CA ARG A 315 11.63 5.54 -7.79
C ARG A 315 12.08 6.52 -6.72
N PHE A 316 13.32 6.45 -6.22
CA PHE A 316 13.93 7.37 -5.22
C PHE A 316 13.85 6.94 -3.75
N TYR A 317 14.20 5.68 -3.46
CA TYR A 317 14.32 5.20 -2.09
C TYR A 317 15.44 4.17 -1.99
N ASP A 318 16.17 4.21 -0.88
CA ASP A 318 17.28 3.31 -0.58
C ASP A 318 16.86 2.17 0.39
N MET A 319 15.54 2.02 0.64
CA MET A 319 14.98 1.07 1.60
C MET A 319 13.53 0.63 1.29
N VAL A 320 13.11 -0.53 1.80
CA VAL A 320 11.72 -0.99 1.69
C VAL A 320 10.87 -0.35 2.77
N THR A 321 9.87 0.45 2.37
CA THR A 321 9.12 1.31 3.29
C THR A 321 8.06 0.61 4.17
N PRO A 322 7.35 -0.46 3.74
CA PRO A 322 6.41 -1.18 4.61
C PRO A 322 6.96 -1.66 5.97
N PRO A 323 8.11 -2.36 6.06
CA PRO A 323 8.62 -2.81 7.35
C PRO A 323 9.05 -1.64 8.25
N VAL A 324 9.60 -0.55 7.70
CA VAL A 324 9.92 0.67 8.47
C VAL A 324 8.64 1.27 9.08
N ALA A 325 7.52 1.23 8.36
CA ALA A 325 6.22 1.67 8.87
C ALA A 325 5.67 0.77 10.00
N ILE A 326 5.93 -0.54 9.92
CA ILE A 326 5.57 -1.50 10.98
C ILE A 326 6.39 -1.22 12.24
N ASP A 327 7.70 -1.00 12.08
CA ASP A 327 8.61 -0.64 13.19
C ASP A 327 8.18 0.65 13.87
N ALA A 328 7.69 1.61 13.08
CA ALA A 328 7.13 2.87 13.54
C ALA A 328 5.70 2.77 14.10
N GLY A 329 5.17 1.54 14.28
CA GLY A 329 3.88 1.31 14.93
C GLY A 329 2.65 1.76 14.16
N LEU A 330 2.77 1.98 12.84
CA LEU A 330 1.67 2.48 12.01
C LEU A 330 0.65 1.39 11.66
N GLY A 331 1.07 0.13 11.62
CA GLY A 331 0.21 -0.99 11.29
C GLY A 331 0.96 -2.32 11.23
N GLU A 332 0.37 -3.31 10.57
CA GLU A 332 0.94 -4.65 10.39
C GLU A 332 0.98 -5.05 8.91
N GLU A 333 1.79 -6.06 8.58
CA GLU A 333 1.81 -6.64 7.24
C GLU A 333 0.56 -7.50 6.99
N GLY A 334 -0.16 -7.22 5.90
CA GLY A 334 -1.24 -8.08 5.42
C GLY A 334 -0.76 -9.22 4.50
N ARG A 335 -1.64 -10.19 4.21
CA ARG A 335 -1.37 -11.28 3.23
C ARG A 335 -0.88 -10.79 1.88
N HIS A 336 -1.34 -9.62 1.45
CA HIS A 336 -0.89 -8.99 0.21
C HIS A 336 0.48 -8.31 0.34
N GLY A 337 1.27 -8.60 1.39
CA GLY A 337 2.65 -8.15 1.58
C GLY A 337 2.85 -6.64 1.78
N LEU A 338 1.80 -5.92 2.19
CA LEU A 338 1.80 -4.46 2.34
C LEU A 338 1.19 -4.06 3.69
N LEU A 339 1.48 -2.83 4.12
CA LEU A 339 1.00 -2.29 5.39
C LEU A 339 -0.53 -2.18 5.42
N ILE A 340 -1.14 -2.64 6.50
CA ILE A 340 -2.52 -2.38 6.86
C ILE A 340 -2.52 -1.52 8.13
N THR A 341 -3.07 -0.32 8.02
CA THR A 341 -3.26 0.57 9.18
C THR A 341 -4.70 0.52 9.67
N PRO A 342 -4.97 0.73 10.96
CA PRO A 342 -6.34 0.87 11.45
C PRO A 342 -7.11 2.01 10.79
N GLU A 343 -6.44 3.09 10.40
CA GLU A 343 -7.06 4.31 9.89
C GLU A 343 -7.40 4.23 8.41
N LEU A 344 -6.48 3.68 7.61
CA LEU A 344 -6.55 3.70 6.14
C LEU A 344 -6.63 2.29 5.53
N GLY A 345 -6.53 1.24 6.34
CA GLY A 345 -6.40 -0.12 5.85
C GLY A 345 -5.16 -0.26 4.97
N ALA A 346 -5.32 -0.97 3.85
CA ALA A 346 -4.27 -1.12 2.85
C ALA A 346 -4.17 0.09 1.89
N ASN A 347 -5.03 1.12 2.04
CA ASN A 347 -4.94 2.37 1.29
C ASN A 347 -3.86 3.29 1.89
N SER A 348 -2.62 2.79 1.94
CA SER A 348 -1.49 3.44 2.60
C SER A 348 -0.30 3.51 1.64
N ARG A 349 -0.01 4.69 1.07
CA ARG A 349 1.32 4.96 0.50
C ARG A 349 2.26 5.42 1.59
N LEU A 350 3.54 5.19 1.36
CA LEU A 350 4.57 5.33 2.36
C LEU A 350 5.78 6.03 1.77
N ALA A 351 6.24 7.05 2.48
CA ALA A 351 7.53 7.69 2.27
C ALA A 351 8.27 7.83 3.61
N VAL A 352 9.60 7.84 3.55
CA VAL A 352 10.46 7.87 4.74
C VAL A 352 11.45 9.03 4.63
N VAL A 353 11.72 9.71 5.74
CA VAL A 353 12.86 10.63 5.86
C VAL A 353 13.83 10.08 6.89
N THR A 354 15.08 9.80 6.48
CA THR A 354 16.14 9.39 7.40
C THR A 354 16.91 10.60 7.93
N THR A 355 17.34 10.55 9.18
CA THR A 355 18.08 11.64 9.86
C THR A 355 18.78 11.12 11.12
N ASN A 356 19.71 11.91 11.66
CA ASN A 356 20.30 11.68 12.99
C ASN A 356 19.64 12.54 14.09
N LEU A 357 18.58 13.29 13.77
CA LEU A 357 17.84 14.09 14.75
C LEU A 357 17.31 13.20 15.90
N PRO A 358 17.77 13.37 17.15
CA PRO A 358 17.33 12.52 18.25
C PRO A 358 15.84 12.69 18.57
N MET A 359 15.09 11.59 18.53
CA MET A 359 13.64 11.57 18.72
C MET A 359 13.19 10.39 19.58
N GLU A 360 12.12 10.58 20.35
CA GLU A 360 11.40 9.45 20.96
C GLU A 360 10.70 8.64 19.87
N VAL A 361 10.95 7.34 19.83
CA VAL A 361 10.39 6.41 18.83
C VAL A 361 9.02 5.90 19.24
N ASP A 362 8.20 5.59 18.25
CA ASP A 362 6.96 4.85 18.42
C ASP A 362 7.24 3.37 18.65
N LYS A 363 6.27 2.69 19.25
CA LYS A 363 6.31 1.24 19.46
C LYS A 363 5.49 0.53 18.39
N PRO A 364 5.95 -0.65 17.91
CA PRO A 364 5.15 -1.53 17.05
C PRO A 364 3.77 -1.84 17.65
N VAL A 365 2.84 -2.26 16.80
CA VAL A 365 1.46 -2.64 17.20
C VAL A 365 1.12 -4.05 16.77
N ASP A 366 0.27 -4.72 17.56
CA ASP A 366 -0.38 -5.98 17.23
C ASP A 366 -1.90 -5.77 17.17
N LEU A 367 -2.44 -5.84 15.96
CA LEU A 367 -3.84 -5.57 15.63
C LEU A 367 -4.56 -6.88 15.21
N GLY A 368 -3.89 -8.03 15.30
CA GLY A 368 -4.43 -9.31 14.85
C GLY A 368 -4.56 -9.46 13.32
N ILE A 369 -3.89 -8.62 12.53
CA ILE A 369 -4.01 -8.64 11.06
C ILE A 369 -3.58 -9.98 10.47
N MET A 370 -2.52 -10.59 10.99
CA MET A 370 -2.03 -11.87 10.49
C MET A 370 -3.05 -12.98 10.68
N ASP A 371 -3.69 -13.07 11.85
CA ASP A 371 -4.70 -14.10 12.13
C ASP A 371 -5.97 -13.88 11.32
N PHE A 372 -6.38 -12.62 11.15
CA PHE A 372 -7.43 -12.27 10.21
C PHE A 372 -7.09 -12.72 8.78
N CYS A 373 -5.86 -12.45 8.32
CA CYS A 373 -5.39 -12.78 6.98
C CYS A 373 -5.37 -14.28 6.68
N LYS A 374 -5.14 -15.14 7.68
CA LYS A 374 -5.26 -16.61 7.57
C LYS A 374 -6.69 -17.03 7.19
N LYS A 375 -7.71 -16.36 7.72
CA LYS A 375 -9.13 -16.66 7.46
C LYS A 375 -9.68 -15.96 6.20
N CYS A 376 -9.23 -14.74 5.94
CA CYS A 376 -9.84 -13.85 4.95
C CYS A 376 -9.61 -14.29 3.50
N LYS A 377 -8.36 -14.28 3.02
CA LYS A 377 -7.90 -14.67 1.67
C LYS A 377 -8.51 -13.91 0.46
N ILE A 378 -9.41 -12.94 0.67
CA ILE A 378 -10.07 -12.19 -0.42
C ILE A 378 -9.08 -11.56 -1.41
N CYS A 379 -7.97 -10.97 -0.94
CA CYS A 379 -6.98 -10.38 -1.83
C CYS A 379 -6.29 -11.42 -2.74
N ALA A 380 -6.13 -12.66 -2.28
CA ALA A 380 -5.61 -13.76 -3.07
C ALA A 380 -6.66 -14.26 -4.08
N ASP A 381 -7.90 -14.44 -3.63
CA ASP A 381 -9.03 -14.89 -4.46
C ASP A 381 -9.32 -13.94 -5.63
N LYS A 382 -9.00 -12.65 -5.47
CA LYS A 382 -9.30 -11.59 -6.43
C LYS A 382 -8.07 -11.12 -7.21
N CYS A 383 -6.89 -11.69 -6.99
CA CYS A 383 -5.68 -11.34 -7.72
C CYS A 383 -5.72 -11.94 -9.13
N PRO A 384 -5.81 -11.14 -10.21
CA PRO A 384 -5.97 -11.67 -11.57
C PRO A 384 -4.80 -12.54 -12.05
N SER A 385 -3.58 -12.25 -11.57
CA SER A 385 -2.38 -12.99 -11.93
C SER A 385 -1.98 -14.09 -10.95
N GLY A 386 -2.76 -14.32 -9.88
CA GLY A 386 -2.42 -15.32 -8.86
C GLY A 386 -1.11 -15.03 -8.10
N ALA A 387 -0.68 -13.77 -8.06
CA ALA A 387 0.59 -13.37 -7.43
C ALA A 387 0.61 -13.50 -5.90
N ILE A 388 -0.56 -13.63 -5.26
CA ILE A 388 -0.72 -13.67 -3.80
C ILE A 388 -1.05 -15.10 -3.36
N SER A 389 -0.29 -15.62 -2.40
CA SER A 389 -0.46 -16.98 -1.88
C SER A 389 -1.77 -17.17 -1.11
N HIS A 390 -2.43 -18.31 -1.34
CA HIS A 390 -3.58 -18.79 -0.55
C HIS A 390 -3.15 -19.62 0.68
N LYS A 391 -1.85 -19.95 0.80
CA LYS A 391 -1.33 -20.75 1.91
C LYS A 391 -1.37 -19.97 3.22
N ASP A 392 -1.73 -20.64 4.31
CA ASP A 392 -1.73 -20.01 5.63
C ASP A 392 -0.33 -19.91 6.23
N GLN A 393 0.54 -20.83 5.84
CA GLN A 393 1.95 -20.77 6.18
C GLN A 393 2.64 -19.63 5.43
N MET A 394 3.33 -18.79 6.20
CA MET A 394 4.23 -17.76 5.70
C MET A 394 5.58 -18.36 5.30
N GLU A 395 6.23 -17.78 4.31
CA GLU A 395 7.58 -18.14 3.88
C GLU A 395 8.62 -17.40 4.74
N LEU A 396 9.77 -18.04 4.99
CA LEU A 396 10.91 -17.38 5.64
C LEU A 396 11.73 -16.67 4.56
N VAL A 397 11.84 -15.34 4.66
CA VAL A 397 12.56 -14.51 3.71
C VAL A 397 13.55 -13.64 4.47
N ARG A 398 14.84 -13.93 4.31
CA ARG A 398 15.95 -13.19 4.95
C ARG A 398 15.81 -13.11 6.48
N GLY A 399 15.34 -14.19 7.10
CA GLY A 399 15.10 -14.27 8.54
C GLY A 399 13.73 -13.77 9.02
N TYR A 400 12.86 -13.32 8.11
CA TYR A 400 11.52 -12.81 8.44
C TYR A 400 10.40 -13.70 7.89
N LYS A 401 9.40 -14.00 8.73
CA LYS A 401 8.19 -14.72 8.29
C LYS A 401 7.21 -13.76 7.63
N ARG A 402 6.86 -14.02 6.37
CA ARG A 402 5.85 -13.22 5.63
C ARG A 402 5.15 -13.98 4.50
N TRP A 403 4.02 -13.45 4.04
CA TRP A 403 3.45 -13.86 2.76
C TRP A 403 4.18 -13.16 1.61
N VAL A 404 4.75 -13.95 0.70
CA VAL A 404 5.52 -13.43 -0.44
C VAL A 404 4.60 -13.19 -1.62
N ILE A 405 4.64 -11.97 -2.17
CA ILE A 405 4.05 -11.67 -3.46
C ILE A 405 5.05 -12.09 -4.54
N ARG A 406 4.60 -12.84 -5.54
CA ARG A 406 5.37 -13.06 -6.76
C ARG A 406 5.28 -11.79 -7.61
N ASP A 407 6.29 -10.93 -7.49
CA ASP A 407 6.34 -9.58 -8.06
C ASP A 407 6.23 -9.57 -9.59
N GLU A 408 6.86 -10.53 -10.29
CA GLU A 408 6.70 -10.69 -11.74
C GLU A 408 5.23 -10.91 -12.14
N LEU A 409 4.55 -11.84 -11.47
CA LEU A 409 3.12 -12.12 -11.71
C LEU A 409 2.27 -10.91 -11.36
N CYS A 410 2.54 -10.21 -10.26
CA CYS A 410 1.82 -8.99 -9.90
C CYS A 410 1.88 -7.98 -11.06
N PHE A 411 3.07 -7.81 -11.63
CA PHE A 411 3.29 -6.91 -12.76
C PHE A 411 2.63 -7.37 -14.07
N HIS A 412 2.39 -8.67 -14.28
CA HIS A 412 1.63 -9.12 -15.46
C HIS A 412 0.26 -8.47 -15.55
N THR A 413 -0.43 -8.28 -14.40
CA THR A 413 -1.70 -7.54 -14.40
C THR A 413 -1.49 -6.07 -14.75
N TRP A 414 -0.43 -5.44 -14.25
CA TRP A 414 -0.12 -4.03 -14.56
C TRP A 414 0.11 -3.84 -16.07
N ALA A 415 0.80 -4.81 -16.68
CA ALA A 415 1.11 -4.86 -18.09
C ALA A 415 -0.06 -5.37 -18.95
N SER A 416 -1.23 -5.68 -18.38
CA SER A 416 -2.37 -6.19 -19.13
C SER A 416 -3.62 -5.33 -19.02
N VAL A 417 -3.79 -4.53 -17.96
CA VAL A 417 -5.01 -3.72 -17.76
C VAL A 417 -5.18 -2.64 -18.82
N ALA A 418 -6.42 -2.20 -19.07
CA ALA A 418 -6.77 -1.22 -20.09
C ALA A 418 -6.37 0.22 -19.70
N THR A 419 -5.08 0.44 -19.52
CA THR A 419 -4.46 1.73 -19.22
C THR A 419 -3.41 2.05 -20.28
N SER A 420 -3.14 3.32 -20.52
CA SER A 420 -2.17 3.76 -21.53
C SER A 420 -0.74 3.24 -21.32
N ARG A 421 -0.36 2.91 -20.07
CA ARG A 421 0.92 2.27 -19.70
C ARG A 421 0.73 1.41 -18.44
N ALA A 422 1.72 0.57 -18.11
CA ALA A 422 1.74 -0.23 -16.89
C ALA A 422 1.91 0.62 -15.61
N ARG A 423 0.82 1.24 -15.13
CA ARG A 423 0.83 2.20 -13.99
C ARG A 423 0.26 1.65 -12.68
N GLY A 424 0.00 0.35 -12.60
CA GLY A 424 -0.45 -0.33 -11.38
C GLY A 424 -1.78 -1.05 -11.50
N CYS A 425 -2.06 -1.93 -10.52
CA CYS A 425 -3.29 -2.73 -10.45
C CYS A 425 -4.11 -2.41 -9.20
N ARG A 426 -3.50 -2.47 -7.99
CA ARG A 426 -4.12 -2.08 -6.70
C ARG A 426 -5.41 -2.82 -6.30
N ILE A 427 -5.87 -3.84 -7.04
CA ILE A 427 -7.08 -4.62 -6.70
C ILE A 427 -7.00 -5.18 -5.28
N CYS A 428 -5.85 -5.77 -4.91
CA CYS A 428 -5.64 -6.35 -3.58
C CYS A 428 -5.83 -5.34 -2.44
N LEU A 429 -5.57 -4.06 -2.69
CA LEU A 429 -5.79 -2.97 -1.74
C LEU A 429 -7.27 -2.61 -1.66
N ALA A 430 -7.92 -2.45 -2.82
CA ALA A 430 -9.31 -2.01 -2.93
C ALA A 430 -10.29 -3.04 -2.34
N VAL A 431 -10.05 -4.33 -2.58
CA VAL A 431 -10.89 -5.42 -2.05
C VAL A 431 -10.58 -5.78 -0.60
N CYS A 432 -9.50 -5.24 -0.02
CA CYS A 432 -9.14 -5.53 1.37
C CYS A 432 -10.26 -5.03 2.30
N PRO A 433 -10.79 -5.86 3.21
CA PRO A 433 -11.86 -5.46 4.12
C PRO A 433 -11.48 -4.31 5.07
N TYR A 434 -10.18 -4.14 5.34
CA TYR A 434 -9.68 -3.00 6.13
C TYR A 434 -9.64 -1.70 5.34
N SER A 435 -9.58 -1.75 4.01
CA SER A 435 -9.57 -0.57 3.15
C SER A 435 -11.00 -0.08 2.96
N ARG A 436 -11.58 0.49 4.01
CA ARG A 436 -12.94 1.05 4.02
C ARG A 436 -12.88 2.50 4.43
N LYS A 437 -13.74 3.31 3.79
CA LYS A 437 -14.04 4.63 4.31
C LYS A 437 -14.58 4.46 5.76
N ASN A 438 -13.95 5.13 6.72
CA ASN A 438 -14.40 5.68 8.03
C ASN A 438 -15.90 5.82 8.42
N ASN A 439 -16.85 5.02 7.98
CA ASN A 439 -18.26 5.25 8.37
C ASN A 439 -18.53 4.71 9.79
N TRP A 440 -19.73 4.94 10.32
CA TRP A 440 -20.08 4.50 11.68
C TRP A 440 -19.96 2.97 11.86
N VAL A 441 -20.26 2.18 10.84
CA VAL A 441 -20.08 0.72 10.86
C VAL A 441 -18.59 0.38 10.97
N HIS A 442 -17.75 1.00 10.14
CA HIS A 442 -16.31 0.80 10.17
C HIS A 442 -15.69 1.27 11.50
N ALA A 443 -16.19 2.36 12.08
CA ALA A 443 -15.78 2.84 13.40
C ALA A 443 -16.09 1.82 14.51
N ILE A 444 -17.30 1.25 14.50
CA ILE A 444 -17.68 0.19 15.45
C ILE A 444 -16.81 -1.05 15.24
N SER A 445 -16.63 -1.51 14.00
CA SER A 445 -15.81 -2.68 13.70
C SER A 445 -14.38 -2.53 14.23
N ARG A 446 -13.74 -1.38 14.00
CA ARG A 446 -12.39 -1.10 14.50
C ARG A 446 -12.31 -0.96 16.02
N TYR A 447 -13.43 -0.64 16.68
CA TYR A 447 -13.48 -0.59 18.12
C TYR A 447 -13.67 -1.99 18.72
N VAL A 448 -14.60 -2.77 18.17
CA VAL A 448 -15.03 -4.06 18.71
C VAL A 448 -14.05 -5.18 18.35
N ASP A 449 -13.67 -5.29 17.07
CA ASP A 449 -12.92 -6.44 16.57
C ASP A 449 -11.57 -6.64 17.30
N PRO A 450 -10.72 -5.61 17.45
CA PRO A 450 -9.45 -5.78 18.17
C PRO A 450 -9.60 -6.02 19.68
N ARG A 451 -10.81 -5.87 20.24
CA ARG A 451 -11.13 -6.07 21.65
C ARG A 451 -11.91 -7.35 21.92
N ASP A 452 -12.24 -8.11 20.88
CA ASP A 452 -12.91 -9.40 21.01
C ASP A 452 -11.87 -10.54 21.06
N PRO A 453 -11.54 -11.08 22.25
CA PRO A 453 -10.56 -12.15 22.37
C PRO A 453 -11.04 -13.46 21.75
N THR A 454 -12.33 -13.60 21.42
CA THR A 454 -12.89 -14.80 20.80
C THR A 454 -12.73 -14.82 19.28
N GLY A 455 -12.51 -13.65 18.68
CA GLY A 455 -12.48 -13.48 17.22
C GLY A 455 -13.84 -13.74 16.54
N LEU A 456 -14.94 -13.74 17.30
CA LEU A 456 -16.30 -13.89 16.79
C LEU A 456 -16.70 -12.66 15.95
N ALA A 457 -16.39 -11.45 16.43
CA ALA A 457 -16.59 -10.21 15.71
C ALA A 457 -15.89 -10.24 14.35
N ALA A 458 -14.58 -10.56 14.33
CA ALA A 458 -13.80 -10.73 13.10
C ALA A 458 -14.46 -11.72 12.13
N SER A 459 -14.95 -12.85 12.67
CA SER A 459 -15.52 -13.94 11.87
C SER A 459 -16.89 -13.57 11.29
N LEU A 460 -17.75 -12.90 12.07
CA LEU A 460 -19.05 -12.39 11.61
C LEU A 460 -18.89 -11.28 10.58
N LEU A 461 -17.99 -10.32 10.82
CA LEU A 461 -17.66 -9.27 9.87
C LEU A 461 -17.10 -9.85 8.58
N LEU A 462 -16.20 -10.83 8.67
CA LEU A 462 -15.64 -11.51 7.50
C LEU A 462 -16.69 -12.32 6.75
N TRP A 463 -17.60 -13.01 7.45
CA TRP A 463 -18.74 -13.68 6.82
C TRP A 463 -19.59 -12.68 6.04
N GLY A 464 -20.00 -11.58 6.68
CA GLY A 464 -20.76 -10.50 6.01
C GLY A 464 -20.00 -9.91 4.82
N GLN A 465 -18.68 -9.75 4.95
CA GLN A 465 -17.82 -9.28 3.86
C GLN A 465 -17.75 -10.25 2.67
N LYS A 466 -17.88 -11.56 2.91
CA LYS A 466 -17.89 -12.59 1.84
C LYS A 466 -19.29 -12.82 1.25
N THR A 467 -20.35 -12.58 2.00
CA THR A 467 -21.73 -12.87 1.59
C THR A 467 -22.50 -11.66 1.07
N LEU A 468 -22.34 -10.49 1.71
CA LEU A 468 -23.13 -9.29 1.41
C LEU A 468 -22.48 -8.40 0.33
N PHE A 469 -21.15 -8.47 0.20
CA PHE A 469 -20.42 -7.68 -0.78
C PHE A 469 -20.19 -8.46 -2.06
N LYS A 470 -20.44 -7.81 -3.19
CA LYS A 470 -20.15 -8.37 -4.51
C LYS A 470 -18.72 -8.07 -4.89
N TYR A 471 -18.08 -9.05 -5.51
CA TYR A 471 -16.75 -8.91 -6.10
C TYR A 471 -16.76 -9.53 -7.48
N PRO A 472 -16.18 -8.86 -8.49
CA PRO A 472 -15.85 -9.52 -9.74
C PRO A 472 -15.01 -10.79 -9.51
N LYS A 473 -15.05 -11.72 -10.47
CA LYS A 473 -14.07 -12.82 -10.51
C LYS A 473 -12.69 -12.27 -10.88
N ALA A 474 -11.62 -12.95 -10.47
CA ALA A 474 -10.26 -12.46 -10.68
C ALA A 474 -9.94 -12.16 -12.15
N ASN A 475 -10.38 -13.02 -13.07
CA ASN A 475 -10.18 -12.82 -14.51
C ASN A 475 -11.01 -11.67 -15.09
N GLU A 476 -12.15 -11.32 -14.49
CA GLU A 476 -13.03 -10.27 -15.02
C GLU A 476 -12.38 -8.87 -14.98
N PHE A 477 -11.40 -8.65 -14.11
CA PHE A 477 -10.62 -7.41 -14.03
C PHE A 477 -9.68 -7.21 -15.24
N LEU A 478 -9.39 -8.26 -16.02
CA LEU A 478 -8.56 -8.17 -17.22
C LEU A 478 -9.37 -7.61 -18.40
N PRO A 479 -8.73 -7.04 -19.43
CA PRO A 479 -9.43 -6.63 -20.63
C PRO A 479 -9.96 -7.83 -21.44
N PRO A 480 -10.94 -7.60 -22.33
CA PRO A 480 -11.31 -8.58 -23.35
C PRO A 480 -10.08 -9.06 -24.17
N PRO A 481 -10.06 -10.33 -24.61
CA PRO A 481 -11.06 -11.37 -24.38
C PRO A 481 -10.94 -12.10 -23.03
N MET A 482 -9.88 -11.84 -22.24
CA MET A 482 -9.62 -12.57 -21.00
C MET A 482 -10.57 -12.19 -19.85
N GLY A 483 -11.09 -10.96 -19.88
CA GLY A 483 -12.06 -10.45 -18.94
C GLY A 483 -12.97 -9.41 -19.57
N LYS A 484 -13.45 -8.47 -18.76
CA LYS A 484 -14.43 -7.45 -19.17
C LYS A 484 -14.12 -6.06 -18.62
N ASN A 485 -12.85 -5.81 -18.26
CA ASN A 485 -12.42 -4.57 -17.58
C ASN A 485 -13.27 -4.25 -16.33
N ALA A 486 -13.66 -5.29 -15.59
CA ALA A 486 -14.43 -5.08 -14.36
C ALA A 486 -13.63 -4.27 -13.35
N THR A 487 -14.33 -3.51 -12.53
CA THR A 487 -13.79 -2.74 -11.41
C THR A 487 -14.42 -3.24 -10.11
N TYR A 488 -13.80 -2.93 -8.96
CA TYR A 488 -14.36 -3.38 -7.69
C TYR A 488 -15.68 -2.68 -7.35
N HIS A 489 -15.76 -1.37 -7.56
CA HIS A 489 -17.00 -0.59 -7.54
C HIS A 489 -17.28 0.07 -8.89
N GLU A 490 -18.50 0.58 -9.08
CA GLU A 490 -18.85 1.37 -10.25
C GLU A 490 -18.08 2.70 -10.23
N PRO A 491 -17.52 3.15 -11.37
CA PRO A 491 -16.81 4.42 -11.44
C PRO A 491 -17.78 5.58 -11.15
N PRO A 492 -17.39 6.56 -10.33
CA PRO A 492 -18.21 7.73 -10.08
C PRO A 492 -18.36 8.55 -11.37
N ASP A 493 -19.43 9.31 -11.48
CA ASP A 493 -19.77 10.06 -12.69
C ASP A 493 -18.62 10.96 -13.17
N TRP A 494 -17.88 11.59 -12.26
CA TRP A 494 -16.74 12.46 -12.61
C TRP A 494 -15.58 11.75 -13.31
N LEU A 495 -15.40 10.43 -13.12
CA LEU A 495 -14.35 9.63 -13.76
C LEU A 495 -14.79 9.00 -15.09
N ARG A 496 -16.09 9.05 -15.41
CA ARG A 496 -16.64 8.40 -16.59
C ARG A 496 -16.61 9.32 -17.80
N THR A 497 -15.82 8.98 -18.82
CA THR A 497 -15.71 9.83 -20.01
C THR A 497 -17.07 10.06 -20.70
N ASP A 498 -17.94 9.05 -20.77
CA ASP A 498 -19.27 9.14 -21.40
C ASP A 498 -20.26 10.05 -20.67
N LYS A 499 -19.93 10.52 -19.47
CA LYS A 499 -20.76 11.46 -18.71
C LYS A 499 -20.48 12.92 -19.04
N TRP A 500 -19.29 13.22 -19.58
CA TRP A 500 -18.82 14.60 -19.78
C TRP A 500 -18.56 14.97 -21.23
N PHE A 501 -18.41 13.97 -22.11
CA PHE A 501 -18.08 14.18 -23.51
C PHE A 501 -19.07 13.46 -24.41
N ASP A 502 -19.46 14.11 -25.52
CA ASP A 502 -20.26 13.50 -26.57
C ASP A 502 -19.37 12.60 -27.45
N ILE A 503 -19.35 11.32 -27.10
CA ILE A 503 -18.51 10.30 -27.73
C ILE A 503 -19.36 9.09 -28.10
N PRO A 504 -19.08 8.43 -29.25
CA PRO A 504 -19.74 7.19 -29.59
C PRO A 504 -19.46 6.14 -28.51
N LYS A 505 -20.51 5.49 -27.99
CA LYS A 505 -20.33 4.34 -27.09
C LYS A 505 -19.89 3.14 -27.91
N THR A 506 -18.59 2.89 -27.93
CA THR A 506 -17.98 1.76 -28.66
C THR A 506 -17.63 0.58 -27.75
N TRP A 507 -18.08 0.58 -26.48
CA TRP A 507 -17.75 -0.41 -25.45
C TRP A 507 -18.95 -0.86 -24.63
#